data_AF-A0A317MSI1-F1
#
_entry.id   AF-A0A317MSI1-F1
#
_cell.length_a   1.000
_cell.length_b   1.000
_cell.length_c   1.000
_cell.angle_alpha   90.00
_cell.angle_beta   90.00
_cell.angle_gamma   90.00
#
_symmetry.space_group_name_H-M   'P 1'
#
loop_
_entity.id
_entity.type
_entity.pdbx_description
1 polymer ?
#
loop_
_entity_poly.entity_id
_entity_poly.type
_entity_poly.pdbx_seq_one_letter_code
_entity_poly.pdbx_strand_id
1 'polypeptide(L)'
;MSDERRAWDEPATPPEPMRPAREPDALAQLATVAAQLLVEQRRARRWKLVFRIAWFALAALLVKAMIEQTVDGSGAVIDGGGRHAAVVELSGLIASSESANADRFAQGLKAAFEDRDAAGIIIAIDSPGGSPVQAGQMYAEIRRQRAAHPDKPVYAVIGDAGASGGYYVAAAAQEIYADRASIVGSIGVRMDSFGFVEAMKNLGVERRLLTSGNNKGLLDPFSPENPQQVRHVQSLLDNIHGQFIAAVKEGRGERLSNDPVLFSGLIWTGEQAVALGLIDGLGSTRSVARDKLGTERLKDFTRRERAVDRLFGSVGASLGQGLLRALGLDAALR
;
A
#
# COMPACT_ATOMS: atom_id res chain seq x y z
N MET A 1 10.10 130.10 6.98
CA MET A 1 10.62 130.04 8.37
C MET A 1 10.12 128.75 8.95
N SER A 2 10.94 127.80 9.40
CA SER A 2 12.41 127.68 9.38
C SER A 2 12.80 126.21 9.62
N ASP A 3 13.96 125.81 9.06
CA ASP A 3 14.97 124.82 9.53
C ASP A 3 14.66 123.90 10.74
N GLU A 4 15.20 122.67 10.84
CA GLU A 4 16.56 122.21 10.46
C GLU A 4 16.63 120.80 9.83
N ARG A 5 17.85 120.40 9.44
CA ARG A 5 18.26 119.12 8.82
C ARG A 5 18.97 118.23 9.85
N ARG A 6 18.96 116.90 9.66
CA ARG A 6 20.16 116.03 9.67
C ARG A 6 19.86 114.60 9.19
N ALA A 7 20.91 113.81 8.98
CA ALA A 7 20.96 112.72 8.00
C ALA A 7 21.39 111.37 8.58
N TRP A 8 20.98 110.27 7.92
CA TRP A 8 21.57 108.91 7.77
C TRP A 8 22.17 108.19 9.01
N ASP A 9 22.13 106.86 9.19
CA ASP A 9 21.79 105.67 8.36
C ASP A 9 21.11 104.59 9.28
N GLU A 10 20.81 103.32 8.98
CA GLU A 10 21.04 102.35 7.86
C GLU A 10 19.78 101.41 7.75
N PRO A 11 19.67 100.43 6.82
CA PRO A 11 18.39 99.75 6.50
C PRO A 11 18.16 98.34 7.09
N ALA A 12 16.90 97.88 7.00
CA ALA A 12 16.54 96.46 7.01
C ALA A 12 15.57 96.15 5.84
N THR A 13 15.99 95.28 4.93
CA THR A 13 15.22 94.81 3.76
C THR A 13 14.47 93.48 4.05
N PRO A 14 13.42 93.14 3.26
CA PRO A 14 12.27 92.40 3.79
C PRO A 14 12.18 90.93 3.34
N PRO A 15 11.31 90.12 3.97
CA PRO A 15 10.82 88.89 3.36
C PRO A 15 9.76 89.19 2.29
N GLU A 16 10.03 88.77 1.06
CA GLU A 16 9.10 88.84 -0.08
C GLU A 16 8.02 87.74 0.01
N PRO A 17 6.72 88.02 -0.27
CA PRO A 17 5.66 87.02 -0.13
C PRO A 17 5.69 85.93 -1.21
N MET A 18 5.51 84.68 -0.78
CA MET A 18 5.51 83.49 -1.64
C MET A 18 4.48 83.57 -2.78
N ARG A 19 4.93 83.34 -4.02
CA ARG A 19 4.06 83.07 -5.16
C ARG A 19 3.45 81.66 -5.07
N PRO A 20 2.14 81.47 -5.34
CA PRO A 20 1.54 80.14 -5.40
C PRO A 20 2.07 79.36 -6.62
N ALA A 21 2.36 78.08 -6.42
CA ALA A 21 2.82 77.17 -7.48
C ALA A 21 1.71 76.91 -8.51
N ARG A 22 2.09 76.79 -9.79
CA ARG A 22 1.14 76.59 -10.90
C ARG A 22 0.58 75.16 -10.91
N GLU A 23 -0.73 75.04 -11.09
CA GLU A 23 -1.46 73.75 -11.14
C GLU A 23 -1.07 72.70 -12.20
N PRO A 24 -0.40 73.00 -13.35
CA PRO A 24 -0.07 71.98 -14.36
C PRO A 24 0.83 70.85 -13.83
N ASP A 25 1.76 71.18 -12.92
CA ASP A 25 2.74 70.20 -12.41
C ASP A 25 2.08 69.15 -11.51
N ALA A 26 1.04 69.52 -10.76
CA ALA A 26 0.32 68.59 -9.88
C ALA A 26 -0.40 67.49 -10.67
N LEU A 27 -1.08 67.86 -11.77
CA LEU A 27 -1.76 66.90 -12.65
C LEU A 27 -0.76 65.99 -13.39
N ALA A 28 0.39 66.53 -13.82
CA ALA A 28 1.46 65.75 -14.45
C ALA A 28 2.12 64.76 -13.45
N GLN A 29 2.30 65.17 -12.20
CA GLN A 29 2.78 64.30 -11.12
C GLN A 29 1.77 63.19 -10.78
N LEU A 30 0.48 63.52 -10.66
CA LEU A 30 -0.57 62.51 -10.45
C LEU A 30 -0.67 61.52 -11.62
N ALA A 31 -0.54 61.99 -12.87
CA ALA A 31 -0.55 61.13 -14.05
C ALA A 31 0.67 60.19 -14.11
N THR A 32 1.86 60.66 -13.73
CA THR A 32 3.07 59.83 -13.68
C THR A 32 3.03 58.81 -12.54
N VAL A 33 2.54 59.18 -11.35
CA VAL A 33 2.30 58.24 -10.23
C VAL A 33 1.25 57.19 -10.62
N ALA A 34 0.13 57.58 -11.24
CA ALA A 34 -0.89 56.65 -11.71
C ALA A 34 -0.34 55.68 -12.79
N ALA A 35 0.49 56.18 -13.71
CA ALA A 35 1.15 55.34 -14.71
C ALA A 35 2.14 54.34 -14.08
N GLN A 36 2.92 54.77 -13.08
CA GLN A 36 3.83 53.90 -12.32
C GLN A 36 3.06 52.79 -11.57
N LEU A 37 1.97 53.13 -10.87
CA LEU A 37 1.09 52.16 -10.21
C LEU A 37 0.46 51.15 -11.18
N LEU A 38 0.09 51.58 -12.40
CA LEU A 38 -0.42 50.68 -13.44
C LEU A 38 0.66 49.72 -13.98
N VAL A 39 1.90 50.18 -14.14
CA VAL A 39 3.04 49.32 -14.51
C VAL A 39 3.31 48.31 -13.39
N GLU A 40 3.28 48.72 -12.14
CA GLU A 40 3.48 47.86 -10.99
C GLU A 40 2.38 46.80 -10.85
N GLN A 41 1.10 47.17 -11.02
CA GLN A 41 0.00 46.19 -11.06
C GLN A 41 0.11 45.19 -12.22
N ARG A 42 0.63 45.59 -13.38
CA ARG A 42 0.89 44.67 -14.51
C ARG A 42 2.04 43.73 -14.17
N ARG A 43 3.10 44.22 -13.53
CA ARG A 43 4.25 43.42 -13.06
C ARG A 43 3.82 42.43 -11.98
N ALA A 44 3.04 42.85 -11.00
CA ALA A 44 2.48 41.98 -9.95
C ALA A 44 1.54 40.89 -10.51
N ARG A 45 0.69 41.22 -11.49
CA ARG A 45 -0.16 40.22 -12.18
C ARG A 45 0.67 39.20 -12.97
N ARG A 46 1.71 39.64 -13.69
CA ARG A 46 2.65 38.76 -14.40
C ARG A 46 3.41 37.84 -13.43
N TRP A 47 3.93 38.36 -12.32
CA TRP A 47 4.59 37.54 -11.30
C TRP A 47 3.62 36.55 -10.64
N LYS A 48 2.37 36.95 -10.32
CA LYS A 48 1.36 35.99 -9.83
C LYS A 48 1.09 34.86 -10.82
N LEU A 49 1.10 35.12 -12.14
CA LEU A 49 0.98 34.09 -13.16
C LEU A 49 2.23 33.20 -13.22
N VAL A 50 3.44 33.78 -13.21
CA VAL A 50 4.71 33.05 -13.18
C VAL A 50 4.80 32.14 -11.95
N PHE A 51 4.49 32.64 -10.75
CA PHE A 51 4.48 31.83 -9.52
C PHE A 51 3.42 30.71 -9.58
N ARG A 52 2.23 30.96 -10.14
CA ARG A 52 1.23 29.90 -10.35
C ARG A 52 1.74 28.82 -11.30
N ILE A 53 2.33 29.20 -12.44
CA ILE A 53 2.90 28.26 -13.41
C ILE A 53 4.06 27.48 -12.77
N ALA A 54 4.92 28.13 -11.98
CA ALA A 54 6.00 27.49 -11.24
C ALA A 54 5.46 26.48 -10.19
N TRP A 55 4.39 26.82 -9.46
CA TRP A 55 3.72 25.90 -8.54
C TRP A 55 3.07 24.72 -9.27
N PHE A 56 2.44 24.92 -10.42
CA PHE A 56 1.91 23.84 -11.25
C PHE A 56 3.02 22.95 -11.83
N ALA A 57 4.13 23.54 -12.29
CA ALA A 57 5.29 22.79 -12.78
C ALA A 57 5.97 21.99 -11.66
N LEU A 58 6.09 22.57 -10.46
CA LEU A 58 6.60 21.87 -9.27
C LEU A 58 5.66 20.75 -8.84
N ALA A 59 4.34 20.97 -8.83
CA ALA A 59 3.36 19.92 -8.55
C ALA A 59 3.42 18.80 -9.60
N ALA A 60 3.56 19.12 -10.89
CA ALA A 60 3.73 18.13 -11.95
C ALA A 60 5.06 17.36 -11.82
N LEU A 61 6.15 18.01 -11.42
CA LEU A 61 7.43 17.36 -11.13
C LEU A 61 7.35 16.46 -9.89
N LEU A 62 6.63 16.86 -8.85
CA LEU A 62 6.38 16.03 -7.66
C LEU A 62 5.50 14.83 -7.98
N VAL A 63 4.44 15.01 -8.78
CA VAL A 63 3.60 13.90 -9.28
C VAL A 63 4.42 12.96 -10.15
N LYS A 64 5.26 13.47 -11.06
CA LYS A 64 6.20 12.67 -11.86
C LYS A 64 7.17 11.89 -10.95
N ALA A 65 7.78 12.54 -9.97
CA ALA A 65 8.70 11.90 -9.02
C ALA A 65 8.01 10.84 -8.15
N MET A 66 6.75 11.05 -7.73
CA MET A 66 5.98 10.01 -7.04
C MET A 66 5.66 8.83 -7.96
N ILE A 67 5.28 9.09 -9.22
CA ILE A 67 5.04 8.03 -10.20
C ILE A 67 6.31 7.21 -10.42
N GLU A 68 7.46 7.87 -10.63
CA GLU A 68 8.76 7.22 -10.81
C GLU A 68 9.18 6.42 -9.56
N GLN A 69 9.04 6.98 -8.35
CA GLN A 69 9.28 6.25 -7.10
C GLN A 69 8.34 5.05 -6.87
N THR A 70 7.12 5.06 -7.42
CA THR A 70 6.24 3.87 -7.42
C THR A 70 6.56 2.84 -8.51
N VAL A 71 7.45 3.17 -9.46
CA VAL A 71 7.90 2.26 -10.54
C VAL A 71 9.26 1.64 -10.20
N ASP A 72 10.18 2.40 -9.62
CA ASP A 72 11.56 1.97 -9.33
C ASP A 72 11.71 0.98 -8.15
N GLY A 73 10.64 0.72 -7.39
CA GLY A 73 10.63 -0.28 -6.30
C GLY A 73 10.50 -1.74 -6.77
N SER A 74 10.06 -1.94 -8.02
CA SER A 74 10.00 -3.25 -8.68
C SER A 74 10.96 -3.22 -9.87
N GLY A 75 11.78 -4.25 -10.06
CA GLY A 75 12.75 -4.32 -11.15
C GLY A 75 12.09 -4.43 -12.53
N ALA A 76 11.56 -3.31 -13.02
CA ALA A 76 10.71 -3.18 -14.19
C ALA A 76 11.48 -3.43 -15.49
N VAL A 77 11.61 -4.72 -15.82
CA VAL A 77 11.25 -5.31 -17.12
C VAL A 77 11.55 -4.43 -18.34
N ILE A 78 12.57 -4.80 -19.10
CA ILE A 78 12.77 -4.30 -20.46
C ILE A 78 11.59 -4.75 -21.32
N ASP A 79 10.68 -3.82 -21.65
CA ASP A 79 9.55 -4.08 -22.54
C ASP A 79 10.02 -4.22 -23.99
N GLY A 80 10.34 -5.46 -24.35
CA GLY A 80 10.55 -5.93 -25.71
C GLY A 80 10.12 -7.38 -25.77
N GLY A 81 9.44 -7.79 -26.85
CA GLY A 81 8.95 -9.15 -27.02
C GLY A 81 10.04 -10.23 -26.88
N GLY A 82 9.65 -11.43 -26.48
CA GLY A 82 10.56 -12.57 -26.35
C GLY A 82 10.49 -13.31 -25.01
N ARG A 83 11.20 -14.44 -24.95
CA ARG A 83 11.17 -15.41 -23.85
C ARG A 83 11.50 -14.78 -22.49
N HIS A 84 10.63 -14.94 -21.51
CA HIS A 84 10.77 -14.36 -20.16
C HIS A 84 10.15 -15.26 -19.09
N ALA A 85 10.53 -15.08 -17.83
CA ALA A 85 9.86 -15.68 -16.68
C ALA A 85 8.72 -14.76 -16.23
N ALA A 86 7.49 -15.28 -16.18
CA ALA A 86 6.33 -14.52 -15.72
C ALA A 86 6.27 -14.54 -14.19
N VAL A 87 6.42 -13.38 -13.56
CA VAL A 87 6.45 -13.23 -12.09
C VAL A 87 5.09 -12.77 -11.59
N VAL A 88 4.57 -13.44 -10.57
CA VAL A 88 3.37 -13.03 -9.82
C VAL A 88 3.76 -12.92 -8.35
N GLU A 89 3.73 -11.71 -7.80
CA GLU A 89 4.08 -11.45 -6.41
C GLU A 89 2.90 -11.68 -5.47
N LEU A 90 3.19 -12.29 -4.32
CA LEU A 90 2.31 -12.43 -3.16
C LEU A 90 3.03 -11.83 -1.95
N SER A 91 2.90 -10.51 -1.77
CA SER A 91 3.57 -9.76 -0.71
C SER A 91 2.60 -9.23 0.34
N GLY A 92 2.96 -9.40 1.62
CA GLY A 92 2.22 -8.89 2.77
C GLY A 92 1.17 -9.86 3.35
N LEU A 93 0.27 -9.31 4.17
CA LEU A 93 -0.80 -10.07 4.84
C LEU A 93 -1.84 -10.56 3.81
N ILE A 94 -2.12 -11.86 3.82
CA ILE A 94 -3.13 -12.47 2.94
C ILE A 94 -4.53 -12.22 3.54
N ALA A 95 -5.30 -11.30 2.97
CA ALA A 95 -6.70 -11.07 3.34
C ALA A 95 -7.47 -10.41 2.20
N SER A 96 -8.81 -10.52 2.20
CA SER A 96 -9.66 -10.05 1.11
C SER A 96 -9.61 -8.53 0.88
N SER A 97 -9.32 -7.75 1.92
CA SER A 97 -9.15 -6.29 1.86
C SER A 97 -7.75 -5.83 1.42
N GLU A 98 -6.77 -6.72 1.38
CA GLU A 98 -5.36 -6.37 1.19
C GLU A 98 -4.94 -6.43 -0.29
N SER A 99 -3.69 -6.02 -0.58
CA SER A 99 -3.07 -6.25 -1.88
C SER A 99 -2.96 -7.74 -2.21
N ALA A 100 -2.58 -8.56 -1.22
CA ALA A 100 -2.47 -10.01 -1.30
C ALA A 100 -3.83 -10.71 -1.09
N ASN A 101 -4.77 -10.47 -2.01
CA ASN A 101 -6.06 -11.16 -2.04
C ASN A 101 -6.17 -12.15 -3.21
N ALA A 102 -7.04 -13.16 -3.05
CA ALA A 102 -7.16 -14.28 -3.97
C ALA A 102 -7.63 -13.86 -5.38
N ASP A 103 -8.51 -12.87 -5.49
CA ASP A 103 -9.05 -12.41 -6.78
C ASP A 103 -7.98 -11.72 -7.63
N ARG A 104 -7.17 -10.84 -7.03
CA ARG A 104 -6.05 -10.18 -7.71
C ARG A 104 -4.95 -11.16 -8.09
N PHE A 105 -4.64 -12.08 -7.18
CA PHE A 105 -3.68 -13.14 -7.42
C PHE A 105 -4.11 -14.04 -8.59
N ALA A 106 -5.37 -14.50 -8.60
CA ALA A 106 -5.93 -15.30 -9.69
C ALA A 106 -5.91 -14.55 -11.04
N GLN A 107 -6.24 -13.26 -11.06
CA GLN A 107 -6.17 -12.44 -12.28
C GLN A 107 -4.75 -12.26 -12.82
N GLY A 108 -3.76 -12.07 -11.94
CA GLY A 108 -2.34 -11.97 -12.32
C GLY A 108 -1.80 -13.31 -12.81
N LEU A 109 -2.09 -14.38 -12.07
CA LEU A 109 -1.70 -15.74 -12.41
C LEU A 109 -2.30 -16.21 -13.73
N LYS A 110 -3.60 -15.96 -13.96
CA LYS A 110 -4.26 -16.25 -15.24
C LYS A 110 -3.58 -15.52 -16.40
N ALA A 111 -3.26 -14.23 -16.24
CA ALA A 111 -2.56 -13.46 -17.26
C ALA A 111 -1.14 -14.01 -17.55
N ALA A 112 -0.41 -14.46 -16.52
CA ALA A 112 0.88 -15.13 -16.67
C ALA A 112 0.78 -16.48 -17.41
N PHE A 113 -0.26 -17.26 -17.15
CA PHE A 113 -0.56 -18.50 -17.89
C PHE A 113 -1.01 -18.25 -19.33
N GLU A 114 -1.64 -17.11 -19.63
CA GLU A 114 -2.09 -16.74 -20.97
C GLU A 114 -0.99 -16.14 -21.87
N ASP A 115 0.11 -15.61 -21.30
CA ASP A 115 1.22 -15.06 -22.09
C ASP A 115 2.00 -16.16 -22.84
N ARG A 116 2.11 -16.04 -24.16
CA ARG A 116 2.78 -17.04 -25.02
C ARG A 116 4.31 -17.00 -24.93
N ASP A 117 4.89 -15.86 -24.54
CA ASP A 117 6.33 -15.67 -24.41
C ASP A 117 6.85 -16.10 -23.01
N ALA A 118 5.95 -16.43 -22.09
CA ALA A 118 6.30 -16.92 -20.76
C ALA A 118 6.91 -18.34 -20.83
N ALA A 119 8.20 -18.44 -20.51
CA ALA A 119 8.95 -19.68 -20.36
C ALA A 119 8.42 -20.59 -19.25
N GLY A 120 7.75 -19.98 -18.28
CA GLY A 120 7.20 -20.56 -17.05
C GLY A 120 6.89 -19.43 -16.07
N ILE A 121 6.34 -19.80 -14.92
CA ILE A 121 5.81 -18.87 -13.93
C ILE A 121 6.61 -18.97 -12.64
N ILE A 122 6.93 -17.82 -12.06
CA ILE A 122 7.49 -17.73 -10.72
C ILE A 122 6.49 -17.00 -9.82
N ILE A 123 6.02 -17.68 -8.79
CA ILE A 123 5.24 -17.08 -7.70
C ILE A 123 6.24 -16.58 -6.66
N ALA A 124 6.48 -15.27 -6.63
CA ALA A 124 7.38 -14.65 -5.68
C ALA A 124 6.61 -14.34 -4.38
N ILE A 125 6.91 -15.05 -3.30
CA ILE A 125 6.16 -15.03 -2.04
C ILE A 125 6.99 -14.30 -1.00
N ASP A 126 6.43 -13.24 -0.43
CA ASP A 126 6.97 -12.57 0.74
C ASP A 126 5.84 -12.23 1.72
N SER A 127 5.40 -13.24 2.46
CA SER A 127 4.18 -13.21 3.24
C SER A 127 4.30 -13.98 4.56
N PRO A 128 3.86 -13.39 5.70
CA PRO A 128 3.68 -14.09 6.96
C PRO A 128 2.42 -14.98 6.98
N GLY A 129 1.66 -15.04 5.88
CA GLY A 129 0.38 -15.72 5.78
C GLY A 129 -0.81 -14.81 6.03
N GLY A 130 -1.89 -15.36 6.59
CA GLY A 130 -3.15 -14.64 6.80
C GLY A 130 -4.36 -15.58 6.72
N SER A 131 -5.41 -15.15 6.03
CA SER A 131 -6.69 -15.85 5.89
C SER A 131 -6.53 -17.23 5.24
N PRO A 132 -6.96 -18.33 5.89
CA PRO A 132 -6.90 -19.67 5.32
C PRO A 132 -7.82 -19.82 4.10
N VAL A 133 -8.92 -19.06 4.04
CA VAL A 133 -9.85 -19.05 2.88
C VAL A 133 -9.15 -18.50 1.65
N GLN A 134 -8.51 -17.34 1.78
CA GLN A 134 -7.80 -16.69 0.66
C GLN A 134 -6.60 -17.53 0.19
N ALA A 135 -5.81 -18.07 1.12
CA ALA A 135 -4.69 -18.96 0.81
C ALA A 135 -5.15 -20.25 0.12
N GLY A 136 -6.24 -20.87 0.59
CA GLY A 136 -6.84 -22.05 -0.03
C GLY A 136 -7.38 -21.78 -1.45
N GLN A 137 -7.98 -20.60 -1.69
CA GLN A 137 -8.41 -20.17 -3.03
C GLN A 137 -7.21 -20.00 -3.99
N MET A 138 -6.14 -19.36 -3.53
CA MET A 138 -4.89 -19.22 -4.31
C MET A 138 -4.25 -20.57 -4.62
N TYR A 139 -4.17 -21.48 -3.64
CA TYR A 139 -3.67 -22.85 -3.82
C TYR A 139 -4.47 -23.60 -4.90
N ALA A 140 -5.80 -23.58 -4.79
CA ALA A 140 -6.70 -24.25 -5.73
C ALA A 140 -6.57 -23.68 -7.15
N GLU A 141 -6.45 -22.36 -7.30
CA GLU A 141 -6.26 -21.72 -8.61
C GLU A 141 -4.91 -22.09 -9.25
N ILE A 142 -3.82 -22.16 -8.47
CA ILE A 142 -2.52 -22.64 -8.98
C ILE A 142 -2.63 -24.09 -9.46
N ARG A 143 -3.24 -24.98 -8.65
CA ARG A 143 -3.46 -26.39 -9.03
C ARG A 143 -4.30 -26.49 -10.31
N ARG A 144 -5.37 -25.70 -10.43
CA ARG A 144 -6.26 -25.65 -11.61
C ARG A 144 -5.53 -25.20 -12.86
N GLN A 145 -4.75 -24.11 -12.77
CA GLN A 145 -4.01 -23.57 -13.90
C GLN A 145 -2.85 -24.50 -14.34
N ARG A 146 -2.13 -25.11 -13.39
CA ARG A 146 -1.13 -26.16 -13.67
C ARG A 146 -1.73 -27.34 -14.43
N ALA A 147 -2.94 -27.77 -14.07
CA ALA A 147 -3.64 -28.86 -14.75
C ALA A 147 -4.11 -28.46 -16.17
N ALA A 148 -4.48 -27.20 -16.38
CA ALA A 148 -4.87 -26.66 -17.69
C ALA A 148 -3.67 -26.39 -18.63
N HIS A 149 -2.48 -26.16 -18.06
CA HIS A 149 -1.27 -25.78 -18.78
C HIS A 149 -0.06 -26.66 -18.37
N PRO A 150 -0.07 -27.97 -18.67
CA PRO A 150 0.95 -28.90 -18.19
C PRO A 150 2.36 -28.56 -18.66
N ASP A 151 2.51 -27.96 -19.84
CA ASP A 151 3.80 -27.55 -20.43
C ASP A 151 4.40 -26.28 -19.81
N LYS A 152 3.68 -25.61 -18.90
CA LYS A 152 4.14 -24.40 -18.21
C LYS A 152 4.53 -24.71 -16.76
N PRO A 153 5.83 -24.79 -16.43
CA PRO A 153 6.26 -25.01 -15.06
C PRO A 153 5.92 -23.80 -14.17
N VAL A 154 5.54 -24.07 -12.92
CA VAL A 154 5.32 -23.05 -11.88
C VAL A 154 6.27 -23.31 -10.73
N TYR A 155 7.07 -22.31 -10.38
CA TYR A 155 7.97 -22.35 -9.25
C TYR A 155 7.53 -21.34 -8.20
N ALA A 156 7.53 -21.73 -6.93
CA ALA A 156 7.43 -20.76 -5.85
C ALA A 156 8.84 -20.32 -5.44
N VAL A 157 9.03 -19.04 -5.18
CA VAL A 157 10.25 -18.50 -4.59
C VAL A 157 9.86 -17.69 -3.37
N ILE A 158 10.35 -18.11 -2.22
CA ILE A 158 10.17 -17.43 -0.95
C ILE A 158 11.28 -16.37 -0.80
N GLY A 159 10.88 -15.12 -0.57
CA GLY A 159 11.75 -14.00 -0.20
C GLY A 159 12.11 -14.04 1.28
N ASP A 160 11.80 -13.00 2.04
CA ASP A 160 12.10 -12.96 3.47
C ASP A 160 11.20 -13.93 4.26
N ALA A 161 9.90 -13.98 3.92
CA ALA A 161 8.94 -14.89 4.56
C ALA A 161 8.05 -15.68 3.58
N GLY A 162 7.92 -16.97 3.83
CA GLY A 162 6.98 -17.87 3.18
C GLY A 162 6.37 -18.76 4.24
N ALA A 163 5.55 -18.15 5.11
CA ALA A 163 5.05 -18.75 6.33
C ALA A 163 3.51 -18.83 6.34
N SER A 164 2.96 -19.82 7.07
CA SER A 164 1.53 -20.04 7.25
C SER A 164 0.78 -20.00 5.90
N GLY A 165 -0.21 -19.12 5.72
CA GLY A 165 -0.90 -18.94 4.45
C GLY A 165 0.02 -18.73 3.23
N GLY A 166 1.18 -18.09 3.38
CA GLY A 166 2.17 -17.95 2.30
C GLY A 166 2.78 -19.30 1.90
N TYR A 167 3.10 -20.15 2.89
CA TYR A 167 3.56 -21.51 2.64
C TYR A 167 2.45 -22.40 2.06
N TYR A 168 1.19 -22.21 2.48
CA TYR A 168 0.03 -22.88 1.90
C TYR A 168 0.00 -22.63 0.38
N VAL A 169 0.14 -21.37 -0.07
CA VAL A 169 0.19 -21.04 -1.51
C VAL A 169 1.42 -21.64 -2.18
N ALA A 170 2.60 -21.57 -1.54
CA ALA A 170 3.85 -22.15 -2.06
C ALA A 170 3.72 -23.66 -2.36
N ALA A 171 3.02 -24.41 -1.51
CA ALA A 171 2.79 -25.85 -1.66
C ALA A 171 2.02 -26.22 -2.94
N ALA A 172 1.39 -25.28 -3.64
CA ALA A 172 0.72 -25.54 -4.91
C ALA A 172 1.67 -25.60 -6.13
N ALA A 173 2.93 -25.19 -6.02
CA ALA A 173 3.91 -25.16 -7.11
C ALA A 173 4.45 -26.55 -7.49
N GLN A 174 5.24 -26.64 -8.58
CA GLN A 174 6.03 -27.84 -8.90
C GLN A 174 7.22 -27.98 -7.95
N GLU A 175 7.97 -26.88 -7.77
CA GLU A 175 9.12 -26.80 -6.88
C GLU A 175 9.08 -25.46 -6.13
N ILE A 176 9.68 -25.41 -4.94
CA ILE A 176 9.76 -24.26 -4.04
C ILE A 176 11.24 -23.96 -3.76
N TYR A 177 11.62 -22.69 -3.85
CA TYR A 177 12.95 -22.18 -3.57
C TYR A 177 12.90 -21.10 -2.48
N ALA A 178 14.00 -20.90 -1.76
CA ALA A 178 14.15 -19.83 -0.76
C ALA A 178 15.62 -19.42 -0.60
N ASP A 179 15.90 -18.26 0.00
CA ASP A 179 17.25 -18.00 0.52
C ASP A 179 17.54 -18.85 1.76
N ARG A 180 18.82 -19.01 2.14
CA ARG A 180 19.22 -19.70 3.37
C ARG A 180 18.56 -19.12 4.61
N ALA A 181 18.42 -17.79 4.68
CA ALA A 181 17.89 -17.06 5.82
C ALA A 181 16.36 -16.87 5.79
N SER A 182 15.69 -17.20 4.68
CA SER A 182 14.23 -17.10 4.54
C SER A 182 13.48 -17.84 5.64
N ILE A 183 12.39 -17.27 6.12
CA ILE A 183 11.51 -17.90 7.12
C ILE A 183 10.46 -18.75 6.40
N VAL A 184 10.53 -20.06 6.58
CA VAL A 184 9.66 -21.06 5.91
C VAL A 184 8.84 -21.83 6.93
N GLY A 185 7.64 -22.28 6.53
CA GLY A 185 6.81 -23.18 7.33
C GLY A 185 5.69 -22.44 8.06
N SER A 186 5.69 -22.47 9.39
CA SER A 186 4.53 -22.10 10.23
C SER A 186 3.24 -22.79 9.78
N ILE A 187 3.33 -24.09 9.51
CA ILE A 187 2.19 -24.91 9.10
C ILE A 187 1.34 -25.17 10.34
N GLY A 188 0.27 -24.41 10.48
CA GLY A 188 -0.62 -24.38 11.63
C GLY A 188 -1.70 -23.31 11.47
N VAL A 189 -2.68 -23.33 12.37
CA VAL A 189 -3.80 -22.39 12.40
C VAL A 189 -3.97 -21.89 13.84
N ARG A 190 -4.17 -20.59 14.00
CA ARG A 190 -4.39 -19.95 15.30
C ARG A 190 -5.58 -19.01 15.24
N MET A 191 -6.17 -18.76 16.40
CA MET A 191 -7.19 -17.73 16.60
C MET A 191 -6.95 -17.14 17.98
N ASP A 192 -6.78 -15.81 18.03
CA ASP A 192 -6.42 -15.11 19.25
C ASP A 192 -7.66 -14.47 19.88
N SER A 193 -7.68 -14.39 21.21
CA SER A 193 -8.61 -13.57 21.98
C SER A 193 -7.98 -13.19 23.31
N PHE A 194 -8.65 -12.32 24.08
CA PHE A 194 -8.24 -11.90 25.41
C PHE A 194 -9.30 -12.28 26.46
N GLY A 195 -8.91 -12.32 27.73
CA GLY A 195 -9.83 -12.50 28.86
C GLY A 195 -9.73 -11.33 29.85
N PHE A 196 -10.83 -10.61 30.06
CA PHE A 196 -10.90 -9.41 30.90
C PHE A 196 -11.76 -9.57 32.16
N VAL A 197 -12.24 -10.79 32.46
CA VAL A 197 -13.17 -11.07 33.57
C VAL A 197 -12.67 -10.52 34.92
N GLU A 198 -11.44 -10.87 35.31
CA GLU A 198 -10.86 -10.39 36.57
C GLU A 198 -10.50 -8.90 36.53
N ALA A 199 -10.16 -8.35 35.37
CA ALA A 199 -9.91 -6.91 35.21
C ALA A 199 -11.19 -6.09 35.43
N MET A 200 -12.31 -6.50 34.82
CA MET A 200 -13.62 -5.87 35.05
C MET A 200 -14.05 -5.95 36.52
N LYS A 201 -13.92 -7.14 37.13
CA LYS A 201 -14.23 -7.39 38.54
C LYS A 201 -13.43 -6.47 39.48
N ASN A 202 -12.13 -6.31 39.25
CA ASN A 202 -11.28 -5.41 40.03
C ASN A 202 -11.63 -3.93 39.83
N LEU A 203 -12.21 -3.56 38.69
CA LEU A 203 -12.71 -2.22 38.38
C LEU A 203 -14.18 -1.99 38.80
N GLY A 204 -14.85 -2.98 39.38
CA GLY A 204 -16.27 -2.91 39.74
C GLY A 204 -17.23 -2.89 38.53
N VAL A 205 -16.77 -3.31 37.35
CA VAL A 205 -17.57 -3.35 36.12
C VAL A 205 -18.32 -4.68 36.02
N GLU A 206 -19.66 -4.61 35.98
CA GLU A 206 -20.54 -5.76 35.76
C GLU A 206 -20.90 -5.90 34.28
N ARG A 207 -20.77 -7.11 33.73
CA ARG A 207 -21.22 -7.41 32.36
C ARG A 207 -22.55 -8.16 32.36
N ARG A 208 -23.53 -7.60 31.63
CA ARG A 208 -24.86 -8.18 31.41
C ARG A 208 -25.03 -8.63 29.96
N LEU A 209 -24.76 -9.90 29.69
CA LEU A 209 -24.96 -10.50 28.37
C LEU A 209 -26.37 -11.11 28.27
N LEU A 210 -27.18 -10.60 27.35
CA LEU A 210 -28.45 -11.21 26.93
C LEU A 210 -28.29 -11.71 25.50
N THR A 211 -28.70 -12.95 25.22
CA THR A 211 -28.59 -13.56 23.89
C THR A 211 -29.80 -14.41 23.55
N SER A 212 -30.09 -14.54 22.26
CA SER A 212 -31.16 -15.38 21.71
C SER A 212 -30.78 -16.87 21.56
N GLY A 213 -29.60 -17.28 22.01
CA GLY A 213 -29.16 -18.68 21.95
C GLY A 213 -27.86 -18.95 22.70
N ASN A 214 -27.76 -20.13 23.31
CA ASN A 214 -26.77 -20.50 24.33
C ASN A 214 -25.29 -20.30 23.92
N ASN A 215 -24.97 -20.36 22.63
CA ASN A 215 -23.62 -20.18 22.09
C ASN A 215 -23.40 -18.82 21.41
N LYS A 216 -24.35 -17.87 21.49
CA LYS A 216 -24.21 -16.56 20.83
C LYS A 216 -23.31 -15.58 21.60
N GLY A 217 -22.84 -15.96 22.79
CA GLY A 217 -21.72 -15.35 23.52
C GLY A 217 -20.36 -16.03 23.31
N LEU A 218 -20.24 -16.94 22.33
CA LEU A 218 -18.99 -17.63 22.00
C LEU A 218 -17.84 -16.64 21.75
N LEU A 219 -16.67 -16.92 22.33
CA LEU A 219 -15.44 -16.11 22.25
C LEU A 219 -15.55 -14.68 22.80
N ASP A 220 -16.59 -14.39 23.58
CA ASP A 220 -16.67 -13.11 24.26
C ASP A 220 -15.53 -12.96 25.30
N PRO A 221 -14.71 -11.90 25.22
CA PRO A 221 -13.52 -11.72 26.05
C PRO A 221 -13.85 -11.23 27.47
N PHE A 222 -15.12 -11.01 27.79
CA PHE A 222 -15.60 -10.45 29.05
C PHE A 222 -16.47 -11.47 29.83
N SER A 223 -16.61 -12.69 29.33
CA SER A 223 -17.27 -13.83 29.96
C SER A 223 -16.21 -14.82 30.49
N PRO A 224 -16.49 -15.56 31.57
CA PRO A 224 -15.71 -16.76 31.90
C PRO A 224 -15.71 -17.74 30.72
N GLU A 225 -14.57 -18.39 30.49
CA GLU A 225 -14.43 -19.37 29.42
C GLU A 225 -15.36 -20.57 29.63
N ASN A 226 -16.02 -21.03 28.56
CA ASN A 226 -16.89 -22.21 28.58
C ASN A 226 -16.17 -23.41 27.91
N PRO A 227 -15.82 -24.48 28.66
CA PRO A 227 -15.09 -25.62 28.11
C PRO A 227 -15.77 -26.35 26.94
N GLN A 228 -17.10 -26.29 26.82
CA GLN A 228 -17.81 -26.85 25.65
C GLN A 228 -17.57 -26.01 24.39
N GLN A 229 -17.56 -24.69 24.56
CA GLN A 229 -17.30 -23.73 23.48
C GLN A 229 -15.84 -23.76 23.04
N VAL A 230 -14.89 -23.91 23.98
CA VAL A 230 -13.47 -24.15 23.67
C VAL A 230 -13.30 -25.40 22.82
N ARG A 231 -13.89 -26.53 23.22
CA ARG A 231 -13.81 -27.77 22.42
C ARG A 231 -14.41 -27.62 21.02
N HIS A 232 -15.51 -26.88 20.89
CA HIS A 232 -16.08 -26.57 19.59
C HIS A 232 -15.12 -25.75 18.72
N VAL A 233 -14.55 -24.68 19.26
CA VAL A 233 -13.55 -23.84 18.58
C VAL A 233 -12.30 -24.66 18.20
N GLN A 234 -11.79 -25.49 19.11
CA GLN A 234 -10.64 -26.34 18.84
C GLN A 234 -10.94 -27.27 17.65
N SER A 235 -12.12 -27.90 17.61
CA SER A 235 -12.50 -28.74 16.45
C SER A 235 -12.57 -27.97 15.13
N LEU A 236 -12.87 -26.66 15.15
CA LEU A 236 -12.81 -25.82 13.95
C LEU A 236 -11.35 -25.58 13.52
N LEU A 237 -10.47 -25.26 14.49
CA LEU A 237 -9.03 -25.08 14.23
C LEU A 237 -8.39 -26.38 13.70
N ASP A 238 -8.70 -27.52 14.31
CA ASP A 238 -8.20 -28.84 13.91
C ASP A 238 -8.64 -29.19 12.47
N ASN A 239 -9.88 -28.88 12.10
CA ASN A 239 -10.39 -29.09 10.74
C ASN A 239 -9.68 -28.22 9.70
N ILE A 240 -9.47 -26.93 9.98
CA ILE A 240 -8.75 -26.01 9.06
C ILE A 240 -7.27 -26.42 8.97
N HIS A 241 -6.67 -26.83 10.10
CA HIS A 241 -5.31 -27.31 10.12
C HIS A 241 -5.15 -28.62 9.32
N GLY A 242 -6.10 -29.55 9.42
CA GLY A 242 -6.15 -30.77 8.61
C GLY A 242 -6.19 -30.48 7.10
N GLN A 243 -6.90 -29.44 6.67
CA GLN A 243 -6.91 -28.98 5.27
C GLN A 243 -5.52 -28.48 4.83
N PHE A 244 -4.84 -27.71 5.68
CA PHE A 244 -3.49 -27.22 5.40
C PHE A 244 -2.47 -28.37 5.35
N ILE A 245 -2.52 -29.32 6.30
CA ILE A 245 -1.70 -30.54 6.29
C ILE A 245 -1.91 -31.31 4.98
N ALA A 246 -3.16 -31.48 4.55
CA ALA A 246 -3.50 -32.18 3.31
C ALA A 246 -2.91 -31.46 2.07
N ALA A 247 -3.08 -30.14 1.97
CA ALA A 247 -2.54 -29.33 0.87
C ALA A 247 -0.99 -29.40 0.78
N VAL A 248 -0.31 -29.35 1.93
CA VAL A 248 1.15 -29.53 2.01
C VAL A 248 1.56 -30.95 1.63
N LYS A 249 0.87 -31.98 2.13
CA LYS A 249 1.17 -33.38 1.75
C LYS A 249 0.92 -33.67 0.27
N GLU A 250 -0.15 -33.15 -0.32
CA GLU A 250 -0.42 -33.27 -1.76
C GLU A 250 0.66 -32.56 -2.60
N GLY A 251 1.04 -31.33 -2.20
CA GLY A 251 2.06 -30.56 -2.92
C GLY A 251 3.48 -31.11 -2.76
N ARG A 252 3.82 -31.58 -1.56
CA ARG A 252 5.19 -31.95 -1.22
C ARG A 252 5.47 -33.45 -1.32
N GLY A 253 4.48 -34.34 -1.18
CA GLY A 253 4.61 -35.79 -1.37
C GLY A 253 5.79 -36.41 -0.61
N GLU A 254 6.43 -37.40 -1.24
CA GLU A 254 7.59 -38.16 -0.71
C GLU A 254 8.84 -37.31 -0.39
N ARG A 255 8.86 -36.02 -0.73
CA ARG A 255 10.00 -35.15 -0.40
C ARG A 255 9.98 -34.70 1.07
N LEU A 256 8.81 -34.67 1.72
CA LEU A 256 8.69 -34.31 3.14
C LEU A 256 9.42 -35.32 4.04
N SER A 257 10.06 -34.83 5.10
CA SER A 257 10.43 -35.72 6.20
C SER A 257 9.17 -36.27 6.90
N ASN A 258 9.27 -37.49 7.45
CA ASN A 258 8.17 -38.12 8.19
C ASN A 258 8.07 -37.60 9.65
N ASP A 259 8.39 -36.33 9.87
CA ASP A 259 8.38 -35.71 11.21
C ASP A 259 7.07 -34.95 11.43
N PRO A 260 6.22 -35.35 12.41
CA PRO A 260 5.00 -34.60 12.72
C PRO A 260 5.26 -33.16 13.20
N VAL A 261 6.48 -32.82 13.64
CA VAL A 261 6.85 -31.45 14.04
C VAL A 261 6.69 -30.43 12.91
N LEU A 262 6.71 -30.86 11.65
CA LEU A 262 6.46 -29.99 10.49
C LEU A 262 5.10 -29.28 10.58
N PHE A 263 4.12 -29.93 11.21
CA PHE A 263 2.74 -29.47 11.34
C PHE A 263 2.44 -28.91 12.75
N SER A 264 3.46 -28.38 13.43
CA SER A 264 3.33 -27.81 14.79
C SER A 264 3.11 -26.29 14.84
N GLY A 265 3.13 -25.62 13.68
CA GLY A 265 3.18 -24.16 13.59
C GLY A 265 4.57 -23.54 13.73
N LEU A 266 5.63 -24.34 13.95
CA LEU A 266 7.02 -23.87 13.98
C LEU A 266 7.52 -23.37 12.62
N ILE A 267 8.52 -22.50 12.67
CA ILE A 267 9.24 -21.95 11.52
C ILE A 267 10.65 -22.53 11.41
N TRP A 268 11.17 -22.55 10.20
CA TRP A 268 12.49 -23.05 9.85
C TRP A 268 13.19 -22.05 8.93
N THR A 269 14.52 -22.00 8.98
CA THR A 269 15.28 -21.28 7.95
C THR A 269 15.17 -22.00 6.61
N GLY A 270 15.40 -21.33 5.49
CA GLY A 270 15.42 -21.98 4.17
C GLY A 270 16.46 -23.10 4.10
N GLU A 271 17.61 -22.95 4.77
CA GLU A 271 18.63 -24.01 4.87
C GLU A 271 18.11 -25.27 5.60
N GLN A 272 17.37 -25.10 6.71
CA GLN A 272 16.70 -26.21 7.41
C GLN A 272 15.55 -26.80 6.56
N ALA A 273 14.80 -25.95 5.87
CA ALA A 273 13.63 -26.31 5.08
C ALA A 273 13.97 -27.26 3.91
N VAL A 274 15.18 -27.20 3.35
CA VAL A 274 15.66 -28.18 2.36
C VAL A 274 15.71 -29.59 2.96
N ALA A 275 16.37 -29.75 4.11
CA ALA A 275 16.53 -31.05 4.77
C ALA A 275 15.21 -31.64 5.28
N LEU A 276 14.24 -30.78 5.58
CA LEU A 276 12.87 -31.15 5.98
C LEU A 276 11.94 -31.43 4.79
N GLY A 277 12.38 -31.18 3.55
CA GLY A 277 11.56 -31.36 2.35
C GLY A 277 10.51 -30.28 2.12
N LEU A 278 10.51 -29.22 2.94
CA LEU A 278 9.60 -28.09 2.83
C LEU A 278 9.89 -27.24 1.59
N ILE A 279 11.14 -27.18 1.13
CA ILE A 279 11.54 -26.60 -0.15
C ILE A 279 12.43 -27.58 -0.92
N ASP A 280 12.64 -27.34 -2.21
CA ASP A 280 13.42 -28.22 -3.11
C ASP A 280 14.86 -27.75 -3.31
N GLY A 281 15.16 -26.50 -2.95
CA GLY A 281 16.52 -25.98 -2.97
C GLY A 281 16.61 -24.51 -2.57
N LEU A 282 17.85 -24.01 -2.56
CA LEU A 282 18.14 -22.62 -2.29
C LEU A 282 18.14 -21.80 -3.59
N GLY A 283 17.58 -20.60 -3.57
CA GLY A 283 17.51 -19.75 -4.75
C GLY A 283 16.70 -18.46 -4.56
N SER A 284 16.80 -17.58 -5.56
CA SER A 284 16.06 -16.33 -5.69
C SER A 284 15.27 -16.31 -7.01
N THR A 285 14.37 -15.34 -7.19
CA THR A 285 13.57 -15.20 -8.42
C THR A 285 14.47 -15.12 -9.67
N ARG A 286 15.64 -14.48 -9.55
CA ARG A 286 16.62 -14.37 -10.63
C ARG A 286 17.35 -15.69 -10.91
N SER A 287 17.74 -16.44 -9.88
CA SER A 287 18.40 -17.73 -10.10
C SER A 287 17.42 -18.77 -10.65
N VAL A 288 16.18 -18.83 -10.14
CA VAL A 288 15.16 -19.73 -10.69
C VAL A 288 14.80 -19.39 -12.15
N ALA A 289 14.66 -18.11 -12.50
CA ALA A 289 14.43 -17.72 -13.89
C ALA A 289 15.58 -18.16 -14.82
N ARG A 290 16.83 -17.94 -14.41
CA ARG A 290 18.01 -18.33 -15.18
C ARG A 290 18.18 -19.85 -15.25
N ASP A 291 18.20 -20.52 -14.10
CA ASP A 291 18.65 -21.90 -13.94
C ASP A 291 17.54 -22.93 -14.25
N LYS A 292 16.26 -22.55 -14.10
CA LYS A 292 15.10 -23.44 -14.37
C LYS A 292 14.29 -23.04 -15.60
N LEU A 293 14.20 -21.75 -15.95
CA LEU A 293 13.42 -21.27 -17.11
C LEU A 293 14.28 -20.88 -18.32
N GLY A 294 15.61 -20.77 -18.14
CA GLY A 294 16.56 -20.44 -19.19
C GLY A 294 16.47 -18.98 -19.65
N THR A 295 16.12 -18.06 -18.75
CA THR A 295 15.99 -16.62 -19.09
C THR A 295 16.29 -15.72 -17.90
N GLU A 296 17.05 -14.65 -18.15
CA GLU A 296 17.30 -13.60 -17.14
C GLU A 296 16.22 -12.52 -17.15
N ARG A 297 15.29 -12.55 -18.13
CA ARG A 297 14.21 -11.58 -18.25
C ARG A 297 13.05 -11.99 -17.36
N LEU A 298 12.71 -11.14 -16.40
CA LEU A 298 11.48 -11.23 -15.62
C LEU A 298 10.41 -10.34 -16.28
N LYS A 299 9.13 -10.68 -16.13
CA LYS A 299 7.98 -9.83 -16.47
C LYS A 299 6.96 -9.89 -15.34
N ASP A 300 6.58 -8.75 -14.77
CA ASP A 300 5.64 -8.67 -13.65
C ASP A 300 4.17 -8.72 -14.14
N PHE A 301 3.39 -9.65 -13.59
CA PHE A 301 1.96 -9.82 -13.84
C PHE A 301 1.09 -9.49 -12.61
N THR A 302 1.71 -9.02 -11.52
CA THR A 302 1.06 -8.71 -10.25
C THR A 302 -0.01 -7.63 -10.41
N ARG A 303 -1.24 -7.93 -10.00
CA ARG A 303 -2.36 -6.97 -10.02
C ARG A 303 -2.35 -6.08 -8.78
N ARG A 304 -1.53 -5.02 -8.80
CA ARG A 304 -1.56 -3.96 -7.80
C ARG A 304 -2.70 -2.96 -8.10
N GLU A 305 -3.37 -2.44 -7.08
CA GLU A 305 -4.22 -1.24 -7.25
C GLU A 305 -3.36 -0.06 -7.70
N ARG A 306 -3.78 0.62 -8.77
CA ARG A 306 -3.07 1.83 -9.23
C ARG A 306 -3.13 2.88 -8.12
N ALA A 307 -2.01 3.56 -7.88
CA ALA A 307 -1.93 4.59 -6.83
C ALA A 307 -2.99 5.69 -7.02
N VAL A 308 -3.29 6.05 -8.27
CA VAL A 308 -4.38 6.97 -8.63
C VAL A 308 -5.76 6.46 -8.22
N ASP A 309 -6.07 5.17 -8.32
CA ASP A 309 -7.38 4.64 -7.95
C ASP A 309 -7.61 4.72 -6.42
N ARG A 310 -6.54 4.51 -5.62
CA ARG A 310 -6.56 4.74 -4.17
C ARG A 310 -6.71 6.22 -3.81
N LEU A 311 -6.03 7.09 -4.53
CA LEU A 311 -6.01 8.54 -4.26
C LEU A 311 -7.33 9.20 -4.67
N PHE A 312 -7.87 8.86 -5.85
CA PHE A 312 -9.20 9.31 -6.29
C PHE A 312 -10.34 8.59 -5.57
N GLY A 313 -10.18 7.33 -5.15
CA GLY A 313 -11.17 6.63 -4.33
C GLY A 313 -11.36 7.28 -2.96
N SER A 314 -10.26 7.57 -2.25
CA SER A 314 -10.29 8.23 -0.93
C SER A 314 -10.72 9.71 -1.00
N VAL A 315 -10.23 10.48 -1.98
CA VAL A 315 -10.66 11.86 -2.21
C VAL A 315 -12.10 11.92 -2.72
N GLY A 316 -12.50 11.03 -3.62
CA GLY A 316 -13.87 10.95 -4.15
C GLY A 316 -14.89 10.54 -3.09
N ALA A 317 -14.57 9.57 -2.23
CA ALA A 317 -15.43 9.17 -1.12
C ALA A 317 -15.58 10.28 -0.06
N SER A 318 -14.48 10.98 0.29
CA SER A 318 -14.54 12.08 1.27
C SER A 318 -15.24 13.33 0.72
N LEU A 319 -15.03 13.69 -0.56
CA LEU A 319 -15.80 14.75 -1.23
C LEU A 319 -17.27 14.36 -1.41
N GLY A 320 -17.57 13.10 -1.73
CA GLY A 320 -18.95 12.60 -1.84
C GLY A 320 -19.70 12.68 -0.51
N GLN A 321 -19.10 12.22 0.59
CA GLN A 321 -19.68 12.37 1.93
C GLN A 321 -19.79 13.83 2.36
N GLY A 322 -18.80 14.67 2.04
CA GLY A 322 -18.87 16.12 2.28
C GLY A 322 -20.01 16.80 1.52
N LEU A 323 -20.24 16.41 0.27
CA LEU A 323 -21.31 16.94 -0.58
C LEU A 323 -22.69 16.45 -0.13
N LEU A 324 -22.85 15.17 0.21
CA LEU A 324 -24.11 14.62 0.74
C LEU A 324 -24.51 15.29 2.07
N ARG A 325 -23.53 15.61 2.93
CA ARG A 325 -23.74 16.40 4.15
C ARG A 325 -24.10 17.86 3.85
N ALA A 326 -23.40 18.50 2.91
CA ALA A 326 -23.70 19.88 2.50
C ALA A 326 -25.08 20.02 1.84
N LEU A 327 -25.58 18.96 1.19
CA LEU A 327 -26.91 18.89 0.60
C LEU A 327 -28.00 18.37 1.58
N GLY A 328 -27.65 18.04 2.83
CA GLY A 328 -28.61 17.58 3.84
C GLY A 328 -29.22 16.18 3.58
N LEU A 329 -28.67 15.41 2.64
CA LEU A 329 -29.24 14.14 2.20
C LEU A 329 -28.97 12.95 3.15
N ASP A 330 -28.12 13.14 4.16
CA ASP A 330 -27.84 12.16 5.23
C ASP A 330 -29.10 11.79 6.07
N ALA A 331 -30.18 12.56 5.98
CA ALA A 331 -31.42 12.34 6.74
C ALA A 331 -32.46 11.42 6.05
N ALA A 332 -32.24 11.01 4.79
CA ALA A 332 -33.25 10.32 3.98
C ALA A 332 -33.16 8.78 3.97
N LEU A 333 -32.20 8.17 4.69
CA LEU A 333 -31.92 6.72 4.68
C LEU A 333 -31.65 6.16 6.08
N ARG A 334 -32.55 6.44 7.03
CA ARG A 334 -32.66 5.74 8.32
C ARG A 334 -34.09 5.28 8.57
#